data_AF-H9UBD1-F1
#
_entry.id   AF-H9UBD1-F1
#
_cell.length_a   1.000
_cell.length_b   1.000
_cell.length_c   1.000
_cell.angle_alpha   90.00
_cell.angle_beta   90.00
_cell.angle_gamma   90.00
#
_symmetry.space_group_name_H-M   'P 1'
#
loop_
_entity.id
_entity.type
_entity.pdbx_description
1 polymer ?
#
loop_
_entity_poly.entity_id
_entity_poly.type
_entity_poly.pdbx_seq_one_letter_code
_entity_poly.pdbx_strand_id
1 'polypeptide(L)'
;MKKILKEFSDFLKQYNVIGLAVAIIIGGKLNQLVTSIVNDFLMPVILQPALKAAHITNFEELNYKGIYYGKVLGSLIDFLIVAFLVFLLVRSLNKFKENAEKLAKKIKKEE
;
A
#
# COMPACT_ATOMS: atom_id res chain seq x y z
N MET A 1 7.34 -39.88 11.14
CA MET A 1 7.46 -38.65 10.32
C MET A 1 6.21 -38.37 9.48
N LYS A 2 5.75 -39.28 8.60
CA LYS A 2 4.54 -39.05 7.76
C LYS A 2 3.25 -38.75 8.55
N LYS A 3 3.10 -39.32 9.75
CA LYS A 3 1.92 -39.11 10.62
C LYS A 3 1.84 -37.67 11.18
N ILE A 4 2.95 -37.15 11.69
CA ILE A 4 3.05 -35.78 12.22
C ILE A 4 2.81 -34.73 11.11
N LEU A 5 3.35 -34.95 9.90
CA LEU A 5 3.12 -34.05 8.77
C LEU A 5 1.65 -34.00 8.34
N LYS A 6 0.94 -35.14 8.44
CA LYS A 6 -0.49 -35.21 8.15
C LYS A 6 -1.32 -34.48 9.22
N GLU A 7 -1.05 -34.76 10.49
CA GLU A 7 -1.69 -34.08 11.63
C GLU A 7 -1.47 -32.55 11.58
N PHE A 8 -0.28 -32.11 11.20
CA PHE A 8 0.02 -30.70 11.01
C PHE A 8 -0.73 -30.09 9.82
N SER A 9 -0.78 -30.76 8.67
CA SER A 9 -1.57 -30.28 7.53
C SER A 9 -3.06 -30.19 7.86
N ASP A 10 -3.59 -31.14 8.63
CA ASP A 10 -4.99 -31.18 9.02
C ASP A 10 -5.29 -30.07 10.03
N PHE A 11 -4.38 -29.79 10.96
CA PHE A 11 -4.42 -28.61 11.83
C PHE A 11 -4.49 -27.30 11.02
N LEU A 12 -3.57 -27.10 10.06
CA LEU A 12 -3.55 -25.87 9.26
C LEU A 12 -4.84 -25.66 8.46
N LYS A 13 -5.46 -26.75 7.99
CA LYS A 13 -6.75 -26.72 7.30
C LYS A 13 -7.90 -26.42 8.28
N GLN A 14 -7.94 -27.08 9.44
CA GLN A 14 -8.98 -26.90 10.45
C GLN A 14 -9.10 -25.45 10.93
N TYR A 15 -7.97 -24.75 11.06
CA TYR A 15 -7.93 -23.37 11.52
C TYR A 15 -7.85 -22.33 10.39
N ASN A 16 -8.05 -22.73 9.13
CA ASN A 16 -7.97 -21.83 7.95
C ASN A 16 -6.66 -21.01 7.85
N VAL A 17 -5.57 -21.49 8.45
CA VAL A 17 -4.30 -20.76 8.57
C VAL A 17 -3.66 -20.54 7.20
N ILE A 18 -3.92 -21.44 6.24
CA ILE A 18 -3.40 -21.34 4.87
C ILE A 18 -3.89 -20.04 4.21
N GLY A 19 -5.17 -19.70 4.34
CA GLY A 19 -5.72 -18.46 3.77
C GLY A 19 -5.14 -17.21 4.42
N LEU A 20 -4.99 -17.24 5.75
CA LEU A 20 -4.35 -16.14 6.50
C LEU A 20 -2.89 -15.95 6.09
N ALA A 21 -2.12 -17.02 5.96
CA ALA A 21 -0.73 -16.98 5.55
C ALA A 21 -0.58 -16.36 4.15
N VAL A 22 -1.42 -16.77 3.20
CA VAL A 22 -1.45 -16.20 1.85
C VAL A 22 -1.78 -14.71 1.89
N ALA A 23 -2.79 -14.30 2.68
CA ALA A 23 -3.17 -12.90 2.82
C ALA A 23 -2.03 -12.04 3.38
N ILE A 24 -1.32 -12.52 4.42
CA ILE A 24 -0.20 -11.79 5.03
C ILE A 24 0.98 -11.68 4.06
N ILE A 25 1.33 -12.76 3.35
CA ILE A 25 2.46 -12.77 2.42
C ILE A 25 2.19 -11.83 1.23
N ILE A 26 1.00 -11.95 0.62
CA ILE A 26 0.61 -11.09 -0.50
C ILE A 26 0.47 -9.64 -0.02
N GLY A 27 -0.14 -9.42 1.14
CA GLY A 27 -0.28 -8.08 1.74
C GLY A 27 1.08 -7.41 1.97
N GLY A 28 2.07 -8.15 2.49
CA GLY A 28 3.43 -7.64 2.68
C GLY A 28 4.11 -7.27 1.37
N LYS A 29 3.94 -8.09 0.32
CA LYS A 29 4.51 -7.81 -1.02
C LYS A 29 3.81 -6.63 -1.71
N LEU A 30 2.49 -6.54 -1.60
CA LEU A 30 1.73 -5.40 -2.11
C LEU A 30 2.13 -4.10 -1.41
N ASN A 31 2.33 -4.15 -0.08
CA ASN A 31 2.83 -2.99 0.66
C ASN A 31 4.20 -2.54 0.13
N GLN A 32 5.14 -3.47 -0.07
CA GLN A 32 6.46 -3.17 -0.66
C GLN A 32 6.35 -2.50 -2.04
N LEU A 33 5.46 -3.01 -2.91
CA LEU A 33 5.22 -2.43 -4.23
C LEU A 33 4.68 -1.00 -4.14
N VAL A 34 3.68 -0.77 -3.28
CA VAL A 34 3.11 0.57 -3.08
C VAL A 34 4.18 1.52 -2.55
N THR A 35 4.91 1.12 -1.51
CA THR A 35 5.99 1.92 -0.92
C THR A 35 7.07 2.26 -1.95
N SER A 36 7.47 1.33 -2.81
CA SER A 36 8.46 1.60 -3.88
C SER A 36 7.94 2.61 -4.90
N ILE A 37 6.68 2.51 -5.33
CA ILE A 37 6.08 3.51 -6.22
C ILE A 37 6.05 4.90 -5.56
N VAL A 38 5.77 4.98 -4.26
CA VAL A 38 5.79 6.26 -3.54
C VAL A 38 7.21 6.80 -3.43
N ASN A 39 8.12 5.99 -2.90
CA ASN A 39 9.44 6.44 -2.48
C ASN A 39 10.40 6.60 -3.65
N ASP A 40 10.33 5.69 -4.61
CA ASP A 40 11.30 5.61 -5.71
C ASP A 40 10.82 6.37 -6.94
N PHE A 41 9.50 6.59 -7.08
CA PHE A 41 8.94 7.29 -8.24
C PHE A 41 8.28 8.63 -7.88
N LEU A 42 7.38 8.67 -6.90
CA LEU A 42 6.64 9.90 -6.60
C LEU A 42 7.42 10.93 -5.79
N MET A 43 8.18 10.53 -4.76
CA MET A 43 8.99 11.47 -3.99
C MET A 43 10.03 12.20 -4.85
N PRO A 44 10.82 11.54 -5.72
CA PRO A 44 11.78 12.25 -6.57
C PRO A 44 11.12 13.22 -7.54
N VAL A 45 9.96 12.86 -8.08
CA VAL A 45 9.28 13.63 -9.13
C VAL A 45 8.47 14.80 -8.56
N ILE A 46 7.88 14.66 -7.37
CA ILE A 46 6.99 15.66 -6.78
C ILE A 46 7.70 16.48 -5.69
N LEU A 47 8.46 15.82 -4.80
CA LEU A 47 9.07 16.49 -3.65
C LEU A 47 10.38 17.18 -4.00
N GLN A 48 11.26 16.62 -4.85
CA GLN A 48 12.53 17.30 -5.16
C GLN A 48 12.35 18.66 -5.86
N PRO A 49 11.40 18.84 -6.82
CA PRO A 49 11.13 20.16 -7.39
C PRO A 49 10.50 21.12 -6.39
N ALA A 50 9.58 20.63 -5.53
CA ALA A 50 8.94 21.43 -4.49
C ALA A 50 9.94 21.89 -3.41
N LEU A 51 10.87 21.01 -3.03
CA LEU A 51 11.96 21.28 -2.08
C LEU A 51 12.96 22.30 -2.61
N LYS A 52 13.37 22.15 -3.89
CA LYS A 52 14.24 23.12 -4.56
C LYS A 52 13.58 24.50 -4.68
N ALA A 53 12.26 24.55 -4.95
CA ALA A 53 11.50 25.80 -4.99
C ALA A 53 11.37 26.47 -3.60
N ALA A 54 11.45 25.70 -2.51
CA ALA A 54 11.37 26.19 -1.14
C ALA A 54 12.75 26.49 -0.51
N HIS A 55 13.88 26.33 -1.23
CA HIS A 55 15.26 26.43 -0.70
C HIS A 55 15.56 25.50 0.48
N ILE A 56 14.84 24.38 0.58
CA ILE A 56 15.06 23.35 1.61
C ILE A 56 15.78 22.21 0.92
N THR A 57 17.09 22.11 1.09
CA THR A 57 17.92 21.08 0.44
C THR A 57 17.72 19.70 1.05
N ASN A 58 17.38 19.61 2.34
CA ASN A 58 17.04 18.36 3.05
C ASN A 58 15.99 18.64 4.13
N PHE A 59 14.85 17.93 4.11
CA PHE A 59 13.87 18.00 5.21
C PHE A 59 14.49 17.66 6.57
N GLU A 60 15.51 16.80 6.59
CA GLU A 60 16.18 16.32 7.81
C GLU A 60 17.07 17.36 8.50
N GLU A 61 17.48 18.42 7.79
CA GLU A 61 18.34 19.48 8.32
C GLU A 61 17.55 20.69 8.87
N LEU A 62 16.21 20.67 8.75
CA LEU A 62 15.35 21.69 9.32
C LEU A 62 15.37 21.61 10.86
N ASN A 63 16.21 22.47 11.43
CA ASN A 63 16.43 22.63 12.85
C ASN A 63 15.96 24.03 13.27
N TYR A 64 15.06 24.08 14.26
CA TYR A 64 14.67 25.29 14.97
C TYR A 64 15.03 25.07 16.43
N LYS A 65 16.00 25.84 16.93
CA LYS A 65 16.45 25.81 18.33
C LYS A 65 16.89 24.43 18.84
N GLY A 66 17.58 23.64 18.02
CA GLY A 66 18.15 22.34 18.41
C GLY A 66 17.19 21.16 18.29
N ILE A 67 15.94 21.38 17.88
CA ILE A 67 14.94 20.31 17.71
C ILE A 67 14.83 19.96 16.22
N TYR A 68 15.18 18.72 15.87
CA TYR A 68 15.04 18.16 14.53
C TYR A 68 13.60 17.69 14.29
N TYR A 69 12.67 18.61 14.03
CA TYR A 69 11.28 18.27 13.67
C TYR A 69 11.14 17.87 12.20
N GLY A 70 12.16 18.16 11.39
CA GLY A 70 12.21 17.85 9.96
C GLY A 70 11.94 16.37 9.64
N LYS A 71 12.49 15.44 10.44
CA LYS A 71 12.26 14.00 10.28
C LYS A 71 10.80 13.59 10.54
N VAL A 72 10.18 14.18 11.57
CA VAL A 72 8.78 13.88 11.93
C VAL A 72 7.83 14.44 10.88
N LEU A 73 8.04 15.68 10.43
CA LEU A 73 7.27 16.27 9.33
C LEU A 73 7.45 15.50 8.03
N GLY A 74 8.68 15.09 7.69
CA GLY A 74 8.96 14.25 6.53
C GLY A 74 8.18 12.93 6.56
N SER A 75 8.21 12.23 7.70
CA SER A 75 7.43 10.99 7.88
C SER A 75 5.91 11.20 7.81
N LEU A 76 5.43 12.36 8.26
CA LEU A 76 4.00 12.69 8.21
C LEU A 76 3.54 12.94 6.77
N ILE A 77 4.36 13.67 5.99
CA ILE A 77 4.11 13.93 4.57
C ILE A 77 4.14 12.60 3.79
N ASP A 78 5.14 11.75 4.02
CA ASP A 78 5.24 10.42 3.41
C ASP A 78 3.98 9.57 3.69
N PHE A 79 3.57 9.49 4.96
CA PHE A 79 2.35 8.78 5.35
C PHE A 79 1.11 9.30 4.62
N LEU A 80 0.94 10.63 4.51
CA LEU A 80 -0.20 11.23 3.81
C LEU A 80 -0.18 10.89 2.30
N ILE A 81 0.99 10.88 1.67
CA ILE A 81 1.13 10.52 0.25
C ILE A 81 0.79 9.04 0.04
N VAL A 82 1.36 8.14 0.84
CA VAL A 82 1.06 6.70 0.77
C VAL A 82 -0.44 6.44 0.98
N ALA A 83 -1.03 7.05 2.02
CA ALA A 83 -2.46 6.90 2.30
C ALA A 83 -3.33 7.37 1.12
N PHE A 84 -2.98 8.50 0.50
CA PHE A 84 -3.71 9.04 -0.65
C PHE A 84 -3.60 8.13 -1.89
N LEU A 85 -2.43 7.54 -2.14
CA LEU A 85 -2.24 6.63 -3.27
C LEU A 85 -2.98 5.31 -3.10
N VAL A 86 -2.92 4.73 -1.90
CA VAL A 86 -3.71 3.53 -1.57
C VAL A 86 -5.20 3.83 -1.75
N PHE A 87 -5.67 5.00 -1.31
CA PHE A 87 -7.04 5.43 -1.55
C PHE A 87 -7.39 5.50 -3.04
N LEU A 88 -6.52 6.09 -3.88
CA LEU A 88 -6.73 6.14 -5.34
C LEU A 88 -6.77 4.75 -5.97
N LEU A 89 -5.91 3.83 -5.54
CA LEU A 89 -5.90 2.45 -6.01
C LEU A 89 -7.21 1.73 -5.65
N VAL A 90 -7.66 1.82 -4.39
CA VAL A 90 -8.93 1.22 -3.95
C VAL A 90 -10.12 1.83 -4.67
N ARG A 91 -10.14 3.16 -4.84
CA ARG A 91 -11.17 3.88 -5.61
C ARG A 91 -11.22 3.41 -7.05
N SER A 92 -10.07 3.20 -7.68
CA SER A 92 -9.97 2.70 -9.06
C SER A 92 -10.54 1.28 -9.16
N LEU A 93 -10.12 0.37 -8.28
CA LEU A 93 -10.61 -1.01 -8.25
C LEU A 93 -12.13 -1.08 -8.00
N ASN A 94 -12.66 -0.27 -7.07
CA ASN A 94 -14.09 -0.21 -6.80
C ASN A 94 -14.88 0.26 -8.03
N LYS A 95 -14.37 1.25 -8.76
CA LYS A 95 -14.98 1.75 -10.00
C LYS A 95 -14.99 0.68 -11.11
N PHE A 96 -13.91 -0.09 -11.25
CA PHE A 96 -13.86 -1.19 -12.21
C PHE A 96 -14.83 -2.32 -11.86
N LYS A 97 -14.94 -2.69 -10.58
CA LYS A 97 -15.88 -3.71 -10.11
C LYS A 97 -17.33 -3.30 -10.37
N GLU A 98 -17.68 -2.05 -10.07
CA GLU A 98 -19.02 -1.52 -10.32
C GLU A 98 -19.38 -1.54 -11.81
N ASN A 99 -18.42 -1.18 -12.68
CA ASN A 99 -18.61 -1.22 -14.12
C ASN A 99 -18.78 -2.66 -14.65
N ALA A 100 -18.01 -3.61 -14.13
CA ALA A 100 -18.12 -5.02 -14.49
C ALA A 100 -19.48 -5.62 -14.07
N GLU A 101 -19.96 -5.33 -12.86
CA GLU A 101 -21.28 -5.77 -12.38
C GLU A 101 -22.43 -5.14 -13.19
N LYS A 102 -22.31 -3.87 -13.58
CA LYS A 102 -23.27 -3.20 -14.47
C LYS A 102 -23.34 -3.84 -15.85
N LEU A 103 -22.19 -4.24 -16.40
CA LEU A 103 -22.11 -4.91 -17.70
C LEU A 103 -22.74 -6.31 -17.64
N ALA A 104 -22.45 -7.09 -16.59
CA ALA A 104 -23.03 -8.42 -16.38
C ALA A 104 -24.56 -8.38 -16.22
N LYS A 105 -25.10 -7.35 -15.54
CA LYS A 105 -26.56 -7.17 -15.39
C LYS A 105 -27.26 -6.75 -16.68
N LYS A 106 -26.58 -6.08 -17.61
CA LYS A 106 -27.13 -5.73 -18.93
C LYS A 106 -27.27 -6.95 -19.83
N ILE A 107 -26.23 -7.79 -19.88
CA ILE A 107 -26.23 -9.03 -20.68
C ILE A 107 -27.37 -9.95 -20.25
N LYS A 108 -27.61 -10.12 -18.94
CA LYS A 108 -28.72 -10.94 -18.40
C LYS A 108 -30.12 -10.35 -18.59
N LYS A 109 -30.26 -9.09 -19.03
CA LYS A 109 -31.55 -8.46 -19.31
C LYS A 109 -31.92 -8.51 -20.80
N GLU A 110 -30.95 -8.84 -21.65
CA GLU A 110 -31.11 -8.96 -23.10
C GLU A 110 -31.30 -10.42 -23.55
N GLU A 111 -31.09 -11.39 -22.65
CA GLU A 111 -31.52 -12.80 -22.75
C GLU A 111 -32.90 -13.01 -22.10
#